data_AF-A0A1M5DC33-F1
#
_entry.id   AF-A0A1M5DC33-F1
#
_cell.length_a   1.000
_cell.length_b   1.000
_cell.length_c   1.000
_cell.angle_alpha   90.00
_cell.angle_beta   90.00
_cell.angle_gamma   90.00
#
_symmetry.space_group_name_H-M   'P 1'
#
loop_
_entity.id
_entity.type
_entity.pdbx_description
1 polymer ?
#
loop_
_entity_poly.entity_id
_entity_poly.type
_entity_poly.pdbx_seq_one_letter_code
_entity_poly.pdbx_strand_id
1 'polypeptide(L)'
;MKSFQEFSFAGLRLVFFLFMYTTCSQAQHWYLNDNSKVNDIFTSQVGMPNHLGNSPDQPLHSLTEILQRCKEGDTIYVDTGSYPEFTASGELLISLSKHVIIIHFSQKELFSKKQYPTTVKATAEEFYILNDQPVSREVYLQHLQKK
;
A
#
# COMPACT_ATOMS: atom_id res chain seq x y z
N MET A 1 11.07 10.23 79.31
CA MET A 1 11.61 9.48 78.15
C MET A 1 10.62 9.61 77.00
N LYS A 2 11.09 10.06 75.83
CA LYS A 2 10.27 10.50 74.71
C LYS A 2 9.46 9.33 74.10
N SER A 3 8.17 9.61 73.88
CA SER A 3 7.24 8.82 73.07
C SER A 3 7.71 8.80 71.62
N PHE A 4 7.89 7.61 71.05
CA PHE A 4 8.01 7.39 69.61
C PHE A 4 6.60 7.14 69.07
N GLN A 5 6.01 8.15 68.42
CA GLN A 5 4.86 7.92 67.54
C GLN A 5 5.40 7.44 66.19
N GLU A 6 4.97 6.25 65.76
CA GLU A 6 5.20 5.79 64.41
C GLU A 6 4.39 6.65 63.43
N PHE A 7 5.08 7.42 62.60
CA PHE A 7 4.48 8.12 61.48
C PHE A 7 4.17 7.10 60.38
N SER A 8 2.89 6.75 60.24
CA SER A 8 2.37 6.04 59.07
C SER A 8 2.54 6.91 57.82
N PHE A 9 3.43 6.52 56.91
CA PHE A 9 3.57 7.13 55.58
C PHE A 9 2.47 6.63 54.63
N ALA A 10 1.22 6.93 54.97
CA ALA A 10 0.10 6.84 54.05
C ALA A 10 -0.01 8.18 53.29
N GLY A 11 0.70 8.29 52.16
CA GLY A 11 0.52 9.41 51.23
C GLY A 11 1.82 10.14 50.93
N LEU A 12 2.46 9.70 49.85
CA LEU A 12 3.19 10.47 48.82
C LEU A 12 4.24 9.57 48.13
N ARG A 13 3.79 8.42 47.62
CA ARG A 13 4.52 7.67 46.58
C ARG A 13 3.93 7.99 45.21
N LEU A 14 3.84 9.28 44.93
CA LEU A 14 3.16 9.79 43.74
C LEU A 14 3.95 10.95 43.11
N VAL A 15 5.27 10.82 43.04
CA VAL A 15 6.00 11.40 41.91
C VAL A 15 6.16 10.26 40.91
N PHE A 16 5.07 10.15 40.17
CA PHE A 16 4.77 9.24 39.08
C PHE A 16 5.98 8.92 38.22
N PHE A 17 6.19 7.62 38.06
CA PHE A 17 6.49 6.98 36.80
C PHE A 17 7.61 7.62 35.99
N LEU A 18 8.80 7.05 36.16
CA LEU A 18 9.45 6.32 35.09
C LEU A 18 8.89 6.71 33.72
N PHE A 19 9.47 7.75 33.13
CA PHE A 19 9.27 8.09 31.73
C PHE A 19 9.97 7.02 30.88
N MET A 20 9.62 5.75 31.11
CA MET A 20 9.63 4.76 30.05
C MET A 20 8.57 5.24 29.07
N TYR A 21 8.99 6.13 28.17
CA TYR A 21 8.39 6.18 26.87
C TYR A 21 8.40 4.76 26.34
N THR A 22 7.29 4.05 26.49
CA THR A 22 7.00 2.96 25.59
C THR A 22 6.80 3.66 24.26
N THR A 23 7.88 3.80 23.49
CA THR A 23 7.78 4.08 22.07
C THR A 23 7.04 2.87 21.52
N CYS A 24 5.72 2.98 21.36
CA CYS A 24 5.04 2.16 20.37
C CYS A 24 5.82 2.42 19.08
N SER A 25 6.54 1.44 18.55
CA SER A 25 7.25 1.66 17.29
C SER A 25 6.17 1.90 16.26
N GLN A 26 6.02 3.15 15.84
CA GLN A 26 5.10 3.50 14.77
C GLN A 26 5.51 2.69 13.54
N ALA A 27 4.53 2.08 12.89
CA ALA A 27 4.73 1.43 11.60
C ALA A 27 5.43 2.40 10.64
N GLN A 28 6.56 1.96 10.07
CA GLN A 28 7.36 2.77 9.18
C GLN A 28 7.02 2.49 7.71
N HIS A 29 7.36 3.45 6.86
CA HIS A 29 7.26 3.32 5.42
C HIS A 29 8.65 3.06 4.84
N TRP A 30 8.69 2.12 3.90
CA TRP A 30 9.87 1.75 3.15
C TRP A 30 9.60 1.93 1.66
N TYR A 31 10.61 2.39 0.92
CA TYR A 31 10.53 2.66 -0.50
C TYR A 31 11.58 1.85 -1.25
N LEU A 32 11.13 1.07 -2.22
CA LEU A 32 11.94 0.24 -3.09
C LEU A 32 11.75 0.71 -4.54
N ASN A 33 12.86 0.97 -5.22
CA ASN A 33 12.86 1.22 -6.65
C ASN A 33 14.04 0.51 -7.32
N ASP A 34 13.93 0.21 -8.62
CA ASP A 34 15.03 -0.34 -9.40
C ASP A 34 15.93 0.78 -9.97
N ASN A 35 16.74 0.48 -10.98
CA ASN A 35 17.63 1.47 -11.60
C ASN A 35 16.96 2.28 -12.74
N SER A 36 15.63 2.35 -12.74
CA SER A 36 14.82 3.07 -13.72
C SER A 36 13.85 4.03 -13.03
N LYS A 37 13.36 5.02 -13.77
CA LYS A 37 12.24 5.89 -13.35
C LYS A 37 10.95 5.68 -14.14
N VAL A 38 10.95 4.64 -14.96
CA VAL A 38 9.91 4.44 -15.98
C VAL A 38 8.74 3.73 -15.32
N ASN A 39 7.60 4.41 -15.28
CA ASN A 39 6.35 3.94 -14.68
C ASN A 39 6.34 3.85 -13.14
N ASP A 40 7.23 4.57 -12.48
CA ASP A 40 7.24 4.73 -11.02
C ASP A 40 6.01 5.53 -10.56
N ILE A 41 5.44 5.11 -9.42
CA ILE A 41 4.29 5.74 -8.76
C ILE A 41 4.66 6.21 -7.36
N PHE A 42 5.51 5.46 -6.65
CA PHE A 42 5.80 5.66 -5.24
C PHE A 42 7.06 6.48 -5.00
N THR A 43 8.03 6.48 -5.93
CA THR A 43 9.31 7.15 -5.77
C THR A 43 9.60 8.15 -6.89
N SER A 44 10.59 9.02 -6.66
CA SER A 44 11.02 10.06 -7.61
C SER A 44 12.48 9.90 -8.05
N GLN A 45 13.20 8.96 -7.46
CA GLN A 45 14.60 8.65 -7.71
C GLN A 45 14.79 7.16 -7.90
N VAL A 46 15.86 6.76 -8.59
CA VAL A 46 16.23 5.34 -8.71
C VAL A 46 16.71 4.79 -7.37
N GLY A 47 16.57 3.48 -7.18
CA GLY A 47 17.05 2.79 -5.99
C GLY A 47 18.58 2.79 -5.92
N MET A 48 19.14 3.03 -4.72
CA MET A 48 20.59 2.97 -4.51
C MET A 48 20.95 2.30 -3.16
N PRO A 49 22.13 1.67 -3.03
CA PRO A 49 22.58 1.03 -1.78
C PRO A 49 22.86 2.02 -0.64
N ASN A 50 23.14 3.28 -0.95
CA ASN A 50 23.44 4.32 0.03
C ASN A 50 22.21 5.13 0.46
N HIS A 51 21.03 4.85 -0.10
CA HIS A 51 19.78 5.47 0.30
C HIS A 51 19.26 4.89 1.62
N LEU A 52 18.50 5.69 2.36
CA LEU A 52 17.94 5.24 3.64
C LEU A 52 16.69 4.38 3.47
N GLY A 53 15.95 4.54 2.37
CA GLY A 53 14.73 3.79 2.08
C GLY A 53 13.49 4.28 2.82
N ASN A 54 13.57 5.38 3.58
CA ASN A 54 12.49 5.91 4.41
C ASN A 54 11.78 7.13 3.79
N SER A 55 12.14 7.51 2.56
CA SER A 55 11.48 8.58 1.81
C SER A 55 11.43 8.27 0.31
N PRO A 56 10.43 8.81 -0.43
CA PRO A 56 10.27 8.61 -1.88
C PRO A 56 11.44 9.09 -2.75
N ASP A 57 12.26 10.03 -2.26
CA ASP A 57 13.43 10.57 -2.95
C ASP A 57 14.73 9.82 -2.60
N GLN A 58 14.69 8.88 -1.65
CA GLN A 58 15.81 8.02 -1.29
C GLN A 58 15.37 6.55 -1.19
N PRO A 59 14.91 5.92 -2.28
CA PRO A 59 14.51 4.53 -2.26
C PRO A 59 15.73 3.60 -2.23
N LEU A 60 15.57 2.46 -1.57
CA LEU A 60 16.53 1.36 -1.66
C LEU A 60 16.33 0.58 -2.96
N HIS A 61 17.33 -0.22 -3.33
CA HIS A 61 17.32 -1.06 -4.53
C HIS A 61 17.14 -2.56 -4.23
N SER A 62 17.02 -2.94 -2.95
CA SER A 62 16.94 -4.33 -2.51
C SER A 62 15.77 -4.53 -1.55
N LEU A 63 14.82 -5.39 -1.94
CA LEU A 63 13.74 -5.80 -1.04
C LEU A 63 14.30 -6.60 0.14
N THR A 64 15.26 -7.48 -0.10
CA THR A 64 15.93 -8.26 0.94
C THR A 64 16.53 -7.36 2.03
N GLU A 65 17.17 -6.24 1.66
CA GLU A 65 17.70 -5.28 2.65
C GLU A 65 16.57 -4.64 3.48
N ILE A 66 15.49 -4.23 2.83
CA ILE A 66 14.30 -3.68 3.52
C ILE A 66 13.73 -4.71 4.50
N LEU A 67 13.56 -5.97 4.08
CA LEU A 67 12.99 -7.03 4.91
C LEU A 67 13.83 -7.36 6.15
N GLN A 68 15.15 -7.17 6.07
CA GLN A 68 16.04 -7.29 7.23
C GLN A 68 15.83 -6.16 8.24
N ARG A 69 15.60 -4.94 7.76
CA ARG A 69 15.48 -3.71 8.57
C ARG A 69 14.06 -3.44 9.08
N CYS A 70 13.05 -3.86 8.33
CA CYS A 70 11.66 -3.58 8.65
C CYS A 70 11.17 -4.37 9.86
N LYS A 71 10.18 -3.82 10.53
CA LYS A 71 9.50 -4.39 11.69
C LYS A 71 8.10 -4.86 11.31
N GLU A 72 7.49 -5.64 12.20
CA GLU A 72 6.08 -6.01 12.03
C GLU A 72 5.21 -4.76 12.00
N GLY A 73 4.27 -4.74 11.05
CA GLY A 73 3.38 -3.61 10.78
C GLY A 73 3.91 -2.59 9.76
N ASP A 74 5.19 -2.66 9.39
CA ASP A 74 5.75 -1.76 8.38
C ASP A 74 5.10 -1.95 7.00
N THR A 75 5.09 -0.88 6.22
CA THR A 75 4.60 -0.87 4.84
C THR A 75 5.74 -0.62 3.86
N ILE A 76 5.86 -1.46 2.84
CA ILE A 76 6.85 -1.36 1.79
C ILE A 76 6.12 -0.97 0.49
N TYR A 77 6.47 0.19 -0.06
CA TYR A 77 6.03 0.65 -1.37
C TYR A 77 7.08 0.27 -2.40
N VAL A 78 6.66 -0.50 -3.42
CA VAL A 78 7.55 -1.04 -4.45
C VAL A 78 7.10 -0.51 -5.80
N ASP A 79 7.98 0.26 -6.44
CA ASP A 79 7.77 0.72 -7.81
C ASP A 79 7.87 -0.40 -8.83
N THR A 80 7.41 -0.14 -10.05
CA THR A 80 7.51 -1.10 -11.14
C THR A 80 8.98 -1.34 -11.48
N GLY A 81 9.40 -2.59 -11.48
CA GLY A 81 10.77 -2.94 -11.80
C GLY A 81 11.00 -4.44 -11.83
N SER A 82 12.23 -4.83 -12.14
CA SER A 82 12.66 -6.22 -12.09
C SER A 82 13.36 -6.51 -10.76
N TYR A 83 12.74 -7.35 -9.94
CA TYR A 83 13.27 -7.76 -8.64
C TYR A 83 13.28 -9.29 -8.54
N PRO A 84 14.33 -9.90 -7.96
CA PRO A 84 14.40 -11.35 -7.79
C PRO A 84 13.25 -11.96 -6.99
N GLU A 85 12.66 -11.17 -6.08
CA GLU A 85 11.60 -11.61 -5.17
C GLU A 85 10.20 -11.58 -5.81
N PHE A 86 10.05 -11.03 -7.02
CA PHE A 86 8.77 -10.96 -7.72
C PHE A 86 8.82 -11.71 -9.06
N THR A 87 7.69 -12.30 -9.46
CA THR A 87 7.51 -12.77 -10.83
C THR A 87 7.37 -11.59 -11.81
N ALA A 88 7.49 -11.86 -13.10
CA ALA A 88 7.12 -10.90 -14.14
C ALA A 88 5.65 -10.44 -14.07
N SER A 89 4.77 -11.23 -13.44
CA SER A 89 3.36 -10.88 -13.20
C SER A 89 3.11 -10.10 -11.90
N GLY A 90 4.17 -9.80 -11.14
CA GLY A 90 4.11 -9.05 -9.88
C GLY A 90 3.77 -9.88 -8.64
N GLU A 91 3.78 -11.21 -8.75
CA GLU A 91 3.53 -12.11 -7.62
C GLU A 91 4.78 -12.25 -6.76
N LEU A 92 4.64 -12.18 -5.43
CA LEU A 92 5.74 -12.36 -4.50
C LEU A 92 6.16 -13.83 -4.42
N LEU A 93 7.44 -14.11 -4.65
CA LEU A 93 8.02 -15.47 -4.70
C LEU A 93 8.55 -15.97 -3.36
N ILE A 94 8.67 -15.09 -2.37
CA ILE A 94 9.22 -15.41 -1.05
C ILE A 94 8.15 -15.48 0.02
N SER A 95 8.36 -16.33 1.02
CA SER A 95 7.54 -16.34 2.24
C SER A 95 8.06 -15.29 3.21
N LEU A 96 7.16 -14.44 3.71
CA LEU A 96 7.51 -13.38 4.66
C LEU A 96 7.58 -13.95 6.08
N SER A 97 8.69 -13.69 6.78
CA SER A 97 8.90 -14.11 8.17
C SER A 97 8.27 -13.15 9.20
N LYS A 98 7.78 -12.00 8.75
CA LYS A 98 7.19 -10.93 9.57
C LYS A 98 5.87 -10.49 8.94
N HIS A 99 4.93 -10.03 9.76
CA HIS A 99 3.70 -9.43 9.27
C HIS A 99 3.99 -8.02 8.74
N VAL A 100 4.23 -7.90 7.43
CA VAL A 100 4.49 -6.63 6.73
C VAL A 100 3.51 -6.46 5.58
N ILE A 101 3.23 -5.21 5.23
CA ILE A 101 2.36 -4.86 4.10
C ILE A 101 3.26 -4.51 2.92
N ILE A 102 3.10 -5.18 1.78
CA ILE A 102 3.80 -4.84 0.55
C ILE A 102 2.78 -4.34 -0.46
N ILE A 103 2.98 -3.11 -0.93
CA ILE A 103 2.20 -2.49 -2.00
C ILE A 103 3.10 -2.40 -3.21
N HIS A 104 2.91 -3.30 -4.16
CA HIS A 104 3.65 -3.37 -5.41
C HIS A 104 2.75 -2.98 -6.57
N PHE A 105 3.21 -2.01 -7.36
CA PHE A 105 2.56 -1.69 -8.62
C PHE A 105 3.21 -2.48 -9.76
N SER A 106 2.48 -3.47 -10.29
CA SER A 106 2.86 -4.19 -11.51
C SER A 106 1.82 -3.94 -12.58
N GLN A 107 2.27 -3.51 -13.76
CA GLN A 107 1.43 -3.38 -14.96
C GLN A 107 1.08 -4.77 -15.51
N LYS A 108 0.28 -5.53 -14.77
CA LYS A 108 -0.53 -6.57 -15.40
C LYS A 108 -1.51 -5.83 -16.30
N GLU A 109 -1.45 -6.06 -17.61
CA GLU A 109 -2.53 -5.75 -18.53
C GLU A 109 -3.82 -6.43 -18.01
N LEU A 110 -4.51 -5.78 -17.08
CA LEU A 110 -5.79 -6.20 -16.52
C LEU A 110 -6.90 -6.14 -17.57
N PHE A 111 -6.60 -5.52 -18.72
CA PHE A 111 -7.44 -5.49 -19.90
C PHE A 111 -6.83 -6.39 -20.99
N SER A 112 -6.85 -7.71 -20.79
CA SER A 112 -7.03 -8.55 -21.97
C SER A 112 -8.37 -8.11 -22.56
N LYS A 113 -8.35 -7.38 -23.69
CA LYS A 113 -9.55 -7.11 -24.47
C LYS A 113 -10.18 -8.48 -24.69
N LYS A 114 -11.21 -8.82 -23.91
CA LYS A 114 -12.06 -9.97 -24.23
C LYS A 114 -12.51 -9.70 -25.65
N GLN A 115 -12.03 -10.50 -26.59
CA GLN A 115 -12.35 -10.35 -27.99
C GLN A 115 -13.88 -10.33 -28.09
N TYR A 116 -14.44 -9.24 -28.64
CA TYR A 116 -15.87 -9.16 -28.86
C TYR A 116 -16.30 -10.41 -29.63
N PRO A 117 -17.39 -11.09 -29.23
CA PRO A 117 -17.82 -12.30 -29.91
C PRO A 117 -18.08 -11.99 -31.38
N THR A 118 -17.22 -12.50 -32.26
CA THR A 118 -17.27 -12.28 -33.72
C THR A 118 -18.47 -12.97 -34.38
N THR A 119 -19.18 -13.80 -33.63
CA THR A 119 -20.37 -14.55 -34.08
C THR A 119 -21.67 -13.76 -33.92
N VAL A 120 -21.67 -12.65 -33.17
CA VAL A 120 -22.83 -11.76 -33.08
C VAL A 120 -22.63 -10.64 -34.08
N LYS A 121 -23.34 -10.70 -35.22
CA LYS A 121 -23.44 -9.55 -36.13
C LYS A 121 -24.12 -8.43 -35.35
N ALA A 122 -23.37 -7.42 -34.92
CA ALA A 122 -23.94 -6.16 -34.50
C ALA A 122 -24.61 -5.53 -35.73
N THR A 123 -25.90 -5.76 -35.91
CA THR A 123 -26.73 -4.81 -36.65
C THR A 123 -26.66 -3.52 -35.86
N ALA A 124 -26.34 -2.41 -36.52
CA ALA A 124 -26.19 -1.10 -35.88
C ALA A 124 -27.53 -0.54 -35.38
N GLU A 125 -28.16 -1.23 -34.43
CA GLU A 125 -29.05 -0.59 -33.49
C GLU A 125 -28.13 0.17 -32.55
N GLU A 126 -28.08 1.49 -32.70
CA GLU A 126 -27.39 2.35 -31.74
C GLU A 126 -28.01 2.11 -30.36
N PHE A 127 -27.28 1.38 -29.51
CA PHE A 127 -27.66 1.21 -28.11
C PHE A 127 -27.24 2.45 -27.33
N TYR A 128 -28.17 3.04 -26.60
CA TYR A 128 -27.91 4.14 -25.67
C TYR A 128 -27.64 3.52 -24.29
N ILE A 129 -26.74 4.10 -23.48
CA ILE A 129 -26.45 3.58 -22.14
C ILE A 129 -27.33 4.30 -21.12
N LEU A 130 -28.08 3.54 -20.32
CA LEU A 130 -28.83 4.03 -19.16
C LEU A 130 -28.51 3.12 -17.96
N ASN A 131 -27.89 3.67 -16.91
CA ASN A 131 -27.44 2.93 -15.72
C ASN A 131 -26.61 1.68 -16.07
N ASP A 132 -25.58 1.86 -16.92
CA ASP A 132 -24.67 0.79 -17.40
C ASP A 132 -25.35 -0.37 -18.13
N GLN A 133 -26.61 -0.21 -18.54
CA GLN A 133 -27.33 -1.15 -19.38
C GLN A 133 -27.59 -0.56 -20.77
N PRO A 134 -27.42 -1.34 -21.85
CA PRO A 134 -27.82 -0.91 -23.18
C PRO A 134 -29.34 -0.86 -23.29
N VAL A 135 -29.87 0.26 -23.77
CA VAL A 135 -31.30 0.50 -24.02
C VAL A 135 -31.52 1.06 -25.43
N SER A 136 -32.75 0.94 -25.96
CA SER A 136 -33.10 1.57 -27.24
C SER A 136 -33.18 3.09 -27.14
N ARG A 137 -33.10 3.78 -28.28
CA ARG A 137 -33.24 5.25 -28.37
C ARG A 137 -34.53 5.75 -27.75
N GLU A 138 -35.65 5.06 -27.98
CA GLU A 138 -36.97 5.44 -27.49
C GLU A 138 -37.03 5.42 -25.96
N VAL A 139 -36.48 4.37 -25.34
CA VAL A 139 -36.43 4.22 -23.87
C VAL A 139 -35.56 5.32 -23.26
N TYR A 140 -34.41 5.61 -23.86
CA TYR A 140 -33.52 6.68 -23.41
C TYR A 140 -34.20 8.06 -23.45
N LEU A 141 -34.89 8.39 -24.55
CA LEU A 141 -35.58 9.67 -24.72
C LEU A 141 -36.75 9.83 -23.73
N GLN A 142 -37.51 8.76 -23.44
CA GLN A 142 -38.56 8.81 -22.42
C GLN A 142 -38.00 9.07 -21.02
N HIS A 143 -36.80 8.59 -20.70
CA HIS A 143 -36.15 8.87 -19.42
C HIS A 143 -35.76 10.35 -19.30
N LEU A 144 -35.26 10.97 -20.37
CA LEU A 144 -34.92 12.40 -20.38
C LEU A 144 -36.13 13.32 -20.16
N GLN A 145 -37.30 12.95 -20.68
CA GLN A 145 -38.52 13.75 -20.54
C GLN A 145 -39.15 13.69 -19.14
N LYS A 146 -38.73 12.74 -18.29
CA LYS A 146 -39.24 12.53 -16.94
C LYS A 146 -38.38 13.18 -15.84
N LYS A 147 -37.31 13.88 -16.21
CA LYS A 147 -36.48 14.69 -15.31
C LYS A 147 -36.85 16.16 -15.44
#